data_AF-A0A651DQG0-F1
#
_entry.id   AF-A0A651DQG0-F1
#
_cell.length_a   1.000
_cell.length_b   1.000
_cell.length_c   1.000
_cell.angle_alpha   90.00
_cell.angle_beta   90.00
_cell.angle_gamma   90.00
#
_symmetry.space_group_name_H-M   'P 1'
#
loop_
_entity.id
_entity.type
_entity.pdbx_description
1 polymer ?
#
loop_
_entity_poly.entity_id
_entity_poly.type
_entity_poly.pdbx_seq_one_letter_code
_entity_poly.pdbx_strand_id
1 'polypeptide(L)'
;MAIAGLPISPAQALFRFSPRGNDYEICANRLLSAGIAPEEAAASCAAALHPRDLASCVVSIDSGTPVAAVDALTGCKRVRRPLDLAECVVDVDSDTQSVASIESLDYCRRSLLPLEFSSCVVGLRREIDLGAIAAMDICIDADDRAIQYAPSVLLETNPSLRLTPFEAR
;
A
#
# COMPACT_ATOMS: atom_id res chain seq x y z
N MET A 1 41.64 -60.34 -0.74
CA MET A 1 40.66 -59.42 -0.12
C MET A 1 40.96 -58.03 -0.62
N ALA A 2 40.08 -57.44 -1.43
CA ALA A 2 40.22 -56.07 -1.94
C ALA A 2 38.92 -55.32 -1.62
N ILE A 3 39.02 -54.28 -0.79
CA ILE A 3 37.92 -53.37 -0.45
C ILE A 3 37.91 -52.24 -1.48
N ALA A 4 36.89 -52.23 -2.34
CA ALA A 4 36.65 -51.15 -3.29
C ALA A 4 36.01 -49.97 -2.54
N GLY A 5 36.71 -48.83 -2.48
CA GLY A 5 36.17 -47.58 -1.94
C GLY A 5 35.21 -46.92 -2.95
N LEU A 6 34.03 -46.53 -2.48
CA LEU A 6 33.05 -45.78 -3.26
C LEU A 6 33.42 -44.28 -3.28
N PRO A 7 33.35 -43.60 -4.43
CA PRO A 7 33.60 -42.17 -4.51
C PRO A 7 32.42 -41.39 -3.91
N ILE A 8 32.70 -40.58 -2.90
CA ILE A 8 31.75 -39.63 -2.31
C ILE A 8 31.58 -38.50 -3.33
N SER A 9 30.46 -38.49 -4.05
CA SER A 9 30.13 -37.43 -5.00
C SER A 9 29.70 -36.18 -4.22
N PRO A 10 30.16 -34.96 -4.57
CA PRO A 10 29.74 -33.75 -3.88
C PRO A 10 28.25 -33.50 -4.16
N ALA A 11 27.46 -33.38 -3.11
CA ALA A 11 26.08 -32.95 -3.20
C ALA A 11 26.06 -31.52 -3.78
N GLN A 12 25.66 -31.40 -5.04
CA GLN A 12 25.42 -30.10 -5.65
C GLN A 12 24.16 -29.54 -5.00
N ALA A 13 24.33 -28.63 -4.05
CA ALA A 13 23.24 -27.82 -3.55
C ALA A 13 22.72 -26.99 -4.72
N LEU A 14 21.63 -27.45 -5.33
CA LEU A 14 20.85 -26.64 -6.27
C LEU A 14 20.23 -25.50 -5.46
N PHE A 15 20.94 -24.39 -5.34
CA PHE A 15 20.30 -23.11 -5.10
C PHE A 15 19.34 -22.90 -6.26
N ARG A 16 18.05 -23.20 -6.03
CA ARG A 16 16.98 -22.76 -6.89
C ARG A 16 16.93 -21.24 -6.80
N PHE A 17 17.78 -20.57 -7.57
CA PHE A 17 17.56 -19.19 -7.94
C PHE A 17 16.29 -19.22 -8.80
N SER A 18 15.12 -19.15 -8.17
CA SER A 18 13.94 -18.72 -8.91
C SER A 18 14.31 -17.33 -9.41
N PRO A 19 14.36 -17.08 -10.73
CA PRO A 19 14.41 -15.72 -11.20
C PRO A 19 13.10 -15.12 -10.71
N ARG A 20 13.13 -14.42 -9.57
CA ARG A 20 12.02 -13.55 -9.21
C ARG A 20 11.90 -12.63 -10.41
N GLY A 21 10.80 -12.74 -11.15
CA GLY A 21 10.55 -11.90 -12.32
C GLY A 21 10.85 -10.46 -11.95
N ASN A 22 11.48 -9.73 -12.87
CA ASN A 22 11.86 -8.35 -12.63
C ASN A 22 10.63 -7.56 -12.14
N ASP A 23 10.72 -6.83 -11.03
CA ASP A 23 9.54 -6.15 -10.47
C ASP A 23 8.91 -5.16 -11.45
N TYR A 24 9.70 -4.60 -12.36
CA TYR A 24 9.19 -3.78 -13.47
C TYR A 24 8.40 -4.59 -14.51
N GLU A 25 8.86 -5.81 -14.83
CA GLU A 25 8.17 -6.73 -15.75
C GLU A 25 6.83 -7.17 -15.14
N ILE A 26 6.84 -7.55 -13.87
CA ILE A 26 5.64 -7.93 -13.13
C ILE A 26 4.66 -6.75 -13.04
N CYS A 27 5.17 -5.55 -12.76
CA CYS A 27 4.36 -4.35 -12.72
C CYS A 27 3.67 -4.08 -14.06
N ALA A 28 4.46 -4.02 -15.14
CA ALA A 28 3.93 -3.73 -16.47
C ALA A 28 2.93 -4.80 -16.92
N ASN A 29 3.24 -6.08 -16.73
CA ASN A 29 2.35 -7.17 -17.10
C ASN A 29 1.00 -7.09 -16.38
N ARG A 30 1.01 -6.80 -15.07
CA ARG A 30 -0.21 -6.70 -14.27
C ARG A 30 -1.05 -5.48 -14.65
N LEU A 31 -0.42 -4.31 -14.84
CA LEU A 31 -1.15 -3.10 -15.25
C LEU A 31 -1.78 -3.28 -16.65
N LEU A 32 -1.05 -3.87 -17.60
CA LEU A 32 -1.59 -4.19 -18.93
C LEU A 32 -2.76 -5.18 -18.84
N SER A 33 -2.66 -6.18 -17.97
CA SER A 33 -3.72 -7.18 -17.77
C SER A 33 -4.98 -6.57 -17.12
N ALA A 34 -4.81 -5.50 -16.33
CA ALA A 34 -5.89 -4.70 -15.78
C ALA A 34 -6.43 -3.62 -16.76
N GLY A 35 -5.98 -3.65 -18.03
CA GLY A 35 -6.48 -2.74 -19.07
C GLY A 35 -5.84 -1.34 -19.07
N ILE A 36 -4.77 -1.11 -18.30
CA ILE A 36 -4.02 0.15 -18.34
C ILE A 36 -3.25 0.25 -19.67
N ALA A 37 -3.24 1.43 -20.26
CA ALA A 37 -2.52 1.68 -21.51
C ALA A 37 -1.00 1.43 -21.37
N PRO A 38 -0.33 0.88 -22.40
CA PRO A 38 1.10 0.55 -22.33
C PRO A 38 2.00 1.72 -21.92
N GLU A 39 1.74 2.91 -22.43
CA GLU A 39 2.52 4.12 -22.15
C GLU A 39 2.37 4.54 -20.69
N GLU A 40 1.16 4.47 -20.15
CA GLU A 40 0.87 4.81 -18.75
C GLU A 40 1.43 3.76 -17.79
N ALA A 41 1.31 2.47 -18.14
CA ALA A 41 1.91 1.38 -17.38
C ALA A 41 3.44 1.54 -17.31
N ALA A 42 4.08 1.81 -18.45
CA ALA A 42 5.52 2.03 -18.51
C ALA A 42 5.96 3.22 -17.65
N ALA A 43 5.31 4.38 -17.81
CA ALA A 43 5.63 5.58 -17.03
C ALA A 43 5.40 5.36 -15.53
N SER A 44 4.32 4.70 -15.15
CA SER A 44 3.95 4.48 -13.74
C SER A 44 4.88 3.48 -13.07
N CYS A 45 5.18 2.35 -13.73
CA CYS A 45 6.10 1.35 -13.19
C CYS A 45 7.54 1.89 -13.07
N ALA A 46 7.98 2.71 -14.03
CA ALA A 46 9.32 3.32 -13.98
C ALA A 46 9.44 4.39 -12.88
N ALA A 47 8.35 5.10 -12.56
CA ALA A 47 8.34 6.13 -11.51
C ALA A 47 8.12 5.57 -10.09
N ALA A 48 7.68 4.31 -9.96
CA ALA A 48 7.35 3.71 -8.67
C ALA A 48 8.60 3.31 -7.87
N LEU A 49 8.63 3.65 -6.58
CA LEU A 49 9.66 3.18 -5.66
C LEU A 49 9.61 1.65 -5.46
N HIS A 50 8.41 1.10 -5.47
CA HIS A 50 8.13 -0.34 -5.37
C HIS A 50 7.15 -0.76 -6.48
N PRO A 51 7.64 -1.06 -7.70
CA PRO A 51 6.77 -1.30 -8.87
C PRO A 51 5.80 -2.47 -8.67
N ARG A 52 6.25 -3.55 -8.02
CA ARG A 52 5.40 -4.71 -7.71
C ARG A 52 4.25 -4.34 -6.78
N ASP A 53 4.49 -3.50 -5.78
CA ASP A 53 3.48 -3.09 -4.81
C ASP A 53 2.48 -2.13 -5.44
N LEU A 54 2.95 -1.21 -6.31
CA LEU A 54 2.07 -0.36 -7.10
C LEU A 54 1.08 -1.20 -7.91
N ALA A 55 1.56 -2.17 -8.68
CA ALA A 55 0.69 -3.01 -9.49
C ALA A 55 -0.22 -3.91 -8.65
N SER A 56 0.25 -4.39 -7.50
CA SER A 56 -0.58 -5.17 -6.57
C SER A 56 -1.72 -4.32 -6.01
N CYS A 57 -1.43 -3.06 -5.64
CA CYS A 57 -2.46 -2.12 -5.18
C CYS A 57 -3.57 -1.92 -6.21
N VAL A 58 -3.20 -1.67 -7.48
CA VAL A 58 -4.17 -1.49 -8.57
C VAL A 58 -5.02 -2.73 -8.78
N VAL A 59 -4.40 -3.89 -8.92
CA VAL A 59 -5.12 -5.15 -9.18
C VAL A 59 -6.03 -5.52 -8.00
N SER A 60 -5.60 -5.31 -6.76
CA SER A 60 -6.42 -5.57 -5.58
C SER A 60 -7.67 -4.70 -5.55
N ILE A 61 -7.55 -3.40 -5.85
CA ILE A 61 -8.69 -2.48 -5.88
C ILE A 61 -9.63 -2.81 -7.05
N ASP A 62 -9.09 -2.99 -8.26
CA ASP A 62 -9.87 -3.26 -9.48
C ASP A 62 -10.63 -4.60 -9.42
N SER A 63 -10.05 -5.62 -8.78
CA SER A 63 -10.72 -6.92 -8.61
C SER A 63 -11.58 -7.03 -7.36
N GLY A 64 -11.32 -6.22 -6.33
CA GLY A 64 -12.02 -6.25 -5.06
C GLY A 64 -13.18 -5.26 -4.94
N THR A 65 -13.27 -4.28 -5.85
CA THR A 65 -14.25 -3.19 -5.80
C THR A 65 -14.71 -2.79 -7.21
N PRO A 66 -15.80 -2.00 -7.36
CA PRO A 66 -16.17 -1.40 -8.64
C PRO A 66 -15.27 -0.26 -9.14
N VAL A 67 -14.20 0.09 -8.42
CA VAL A 67 -13.27 1.14 -8.84
C VAL A 67 -12.47 0.66 -10.06
N ALA A 68 -12.50 1.42 -11.15
CA ALA A 68 -11.76 1.08 -12.35
C ALA A 68 -10.24 1.11 -12.11
N ALA A 69 -9.50 0.19 -12.74
CA ALA A 69 -8.04 0.11 -12.67
C ALA A 69 -7.31 1.47 -12.85
N VAL A 70 -7.82 2.36 -13.73
CA VAL A 70 -7.19 3.66 -13.99
C VAL A 70 -7.32 4.63 -12.80
N ASP A 71 -8.47 4.59 -12.11
CA ASP A 71 -8.71 5.39 -10.91
C ASP A 71 -7.91 4.82 -9.74
N ALA A 72 -7.87 3.49 -9.61
CA ALA A 72 -7.02 2.79 -8.66
C ALA A 72 -5.54 3.14 -8.87
N LEU A 73 -5.05 3.14 -10.12
CA LEU A 73 -3.67 3.54 -10.46
C LEU A 73 -3.38 4.98 -10.05
N THR A 74 -4.32 5.89 -10.29
CA THR A 74 -4.21 7.28 -9.86
C THR A 74 -4.10 7.41 -8.34
N GLY A 75 -4.88 6.61 -7.59
CA GLY A 75 -4.80 6.54 -6.12
C GLY A 75 -3.47 5.96 -5.63
N CYS A 76 -3.11 4.76 -6.12
CA CYS A 76 -1.93 4.02 -5.70
C CYS A 76 -0.61 4.76 -5.96
N LYS A 77 -0.52 5.58 -7.02
CA LYS A 77 0.67 6.39 -7.33
C LYS A 77 0.89 7.55 -6.35
N ARG A 78 -0.14 7.94 -5.60
CA ARG A 78 -0.12 9.13 -4.72
C ARG A 78 0.18 8.80 -3.26
N VAL A 79 0.41 7.53 -2.93
CA VAL A 79 0.68 7.07 -1.57
C VAL A 79 2.06 6.43 -1.46
N ARG A 80 2.61 6.44 -0.24
CA ARG A 80 3.89 5.77 0.06
C ARG A 80 3.73 4.29 0.41
N ARG A 81 2.51 3.85 0.77
CA ARG A 81 2.18 2.47 1.17
C ARG A 81 1.02 1.96 0.31
N PRO A 82 1.29 1.51 -0.93
CA PRO A 82 0.23 1.09 -1.85
C PRO A 82 -0.59 -0.10 -1.32
N LEU A 83 0.05 -1.04 -0.62
CA LEU A 83 -0.63 -2.24 -0.12
C LEU A 83 -1.65 -1.90 1.00
N ASP A 84 -1.27 -1.04 1.94
CA ASP A 84 -2.18 -0.51 2.97
C ASP A 84 -3.38 0.22 2.37
N LEU A 85 -3.15 1.04 1.32
CA LEU A 85 -4.24 1.71 0.62
C LEU A 85 -5.22 0.69 0.04
N ALA A 86 -4.71 -0.33 -0.67
CA ALA A 86 -5.57 -1.32 -1.29
C ALA A 86 -6.38 -2.14 -0.28
N GLU A 87 -5.76 -2.56 0.81
CA GLU A 87 -6.45 -3.26 1.90
C GLU A 87 -7.55 -2.39 2.51
N CYS A 88 -7.23 -1.12 2.83
CA CYS A 88 -8.21 -0.17 3.34
C CYS A 88 -9.42 -0.01 2.40
N VAL A 89 -9.16 0.18 1.10
CA VAL A 89 -10.23 0.41 0.11
C VAL A 89 -11.11 -0.82 -0.05
N VAL A 90 -10.52 -2.02 -0.15
CA VAL A 90 -11.28 -3.27 -0.30
C VAL A 90 -12.11 -3.57 0.94
N ASP A 91 -11.56 -3.34 2.15
CA ASP A 91 -12.29 -3.57 3.40
C ASP A 91 -13.50 -2.62 3.54
N VAL A 92 -13.30 -1.33 3.28
CA VAL A 92 -14.39 -0.34 3.35
C VAL A 92 -15.41 -0.58 2.24
N ASP A 93 -14.99 -0.89 1.02
CA ASP A 93 -15.93 -1.17 -0.08
C ASP A 93 -16.81 -2.38 0.21
N SER A 94 -16.20 -3.46 0.72
CA SER A 94 -16.89 -4.68 1.12
C SER A 94 -17.94 -4.42 2.21
N ASP A 95 -17.60 -3.63 3.24
CA ASP A 95 -18.52 -3.25 4.31
C ASP A 95 -19.63 -2.28 3.85
N THR A 96 -19.32 -1.41 2.88
CA THR A 96 -20.29 -0.47 2.30
C THR A 96 -21.14 -1.08 1.20
N GLN A 97 -20.91 -2.36 0.85
CA GLN A 97 -21.56 -3.05 -0.28
C GLN A 97 -21.43 -2.25 -1.57
N SER A 98 -20.25 -1.65 -1.76
CA SER A 98 -19.87 -0.86 -2.93
C SER A 98 -20.73 0.38 -3.22
N VAL A 99 -21.44 0.90 -2.22
CA VAL A 99 -22.24 2.14 -2.37
C VAL A 99 -21.36 3.39 -2.40
N ALA A 100 -20.09 3.30 -1.98
CA ALA A 100 -19.18 4.44 -1.83
C ALA A 100 -17.72 4.10 -2.23
N SER A 101 -17.52 3.35 -3.32
CA SER A 101 -16.22 2.80 -3.71
C SER A 101 -15.18 3.89 -4.03
N ILE A 102 -15.58 4.93 -4.75
CA ILE A 102 -14.70 6.05 -5.13
C ILE A 102 -14.36 6.91 -3.91
N GLU A 103 -15.33 7.13 -3.03
CA GLU A 103 -15.14 7.83 -1.78
C GLU A 103 -14.17 7.04 -0.88
N SER A 104 -14.35 5.73 -0.77
CA SER A 104 -13.44 4.84 -0.02
C SER A 104 -11.99 5.00 -0.49
N LEU A 105 -11.76 5.06 -1.80
CA LEU A 105 -10.43 5.36 -2.36
C LEU A 105 -9.88 6.72 -1.92
N ASP A 106 -10.71 7.78 -1.93
CA ASP A 106 -10.25 9.11 -1.50
C ASP A 106 -9.96 9.18 0.01
N TYR A 107 -10.85 8.66 0.85
CA TYR A 107 -10.66 8.66 2.31
C TYR A 107 -9.46 7.82 2.72
N CYS A 108 -9.32 6.59 2.22
CA CYS A 108 -8.16 5.75 2.51
C CYS A 108 -6.84 6.38 2.06
N ARG A 109 -6.83 7.10 0.92
CA ARG A 109 -5.64 7.82 0.43
C ARG A 109 -5.29 9.03 1.30
N ARG A 110 -6.29 9.67 1.92
CA ARG A 110 -6.12 10.85 2.78
C ARG A 110 -5.71 10.47 4.20
N SER A 111 -6.12 9.30 4.69
CA SER A 111 -5.71 8.81 5.99
C SER A 111 -4.20 8.58 6.05
N LEU A 112 -3.63 8.88 7.22
CA LEU A 112 -2.21 8.64 7.48
C LEU A 112 -1.97 7.20 7.98
N LEU A 113 -3.02 6.53 8.45
CA LEU A 113 -3.03 5.14 8.89
C LEU A 113 -4.20 4.37 8.22
N PRO A 114 -4.11 4.03 6.92
CA PRO A 114 -5.23 3.45 6.18
C PRO A 114 -5.85 2.21 6.83
N LEU A 115 -5.04 1.33 7.43
CA LEU A 115 -5.53 0.12 8.10
C LEU A 115 -6.31 0.42 9.38
N GLU A 116 -5.88 1.40 10.18
CA GLU A 116 -6.62 1.81 11.38
C GLU A 116 -7.91 2.54 10.99
N PHE A 117 -7.86 3.33 9.91
CA PHE A 117 -9.03 3.98 9.36
C PHE A 117 -10.09 2.98 8.87
N SER A 118 -9.73 1.97 8.06
CA SER A 118 -10.69 0.95 7.61
C SER A 118 -11.26 0.18 8.79
N SER A 119 -10.42 -0.19 9.77
CA SER A 119 -10.86 -0.89 10.96
C SER A 119 -11.83 -0.04 11.81
N CYS A 120 -11.64 1.28 11.88
CA CYS A 120 -12.58 2.21 12.50
C CYS A 120 -13.93 2.23 11.77
N VAL A 121 -13.93 2.39 10.44
CA VAL A 121 -15.16 2.48 9.63
C VAL A 121 -15.97 1.19 9.74
N VAL A 122 -15.34 0.05 9.47
CA VAL A 122 -15.98 -1.27 9.51
C VAL A 122 -16.43 -1.60 10.94
N GLY A 123 -15.61 -1.30 11.94
CA GLY A 123 -15.94 -1.53 13.35
C GLY A 123 -17.17 -0.75 13.80
N LEU A 124 -17.22 0.56 13.52
CA LEU A 124 -18.35 1.40 13.91
C LEU A 124 -19.65 1.01 13.20
N ARG A 125 -19.61 0.73 11.89
CA ARG A 125 -20.80 0.41 11.11
C ARG A 125 -21.42 -0.94 11.45
N ARG A 126 -20.62 -1.87 11.98
CA ARG A 126 -21.13 -3.17 12.46
C ARG A 126 -21.99 -3.05 13.72
N GLU A 127 -21.68 -2.09 14.59
CA GLU A 127 -22.35 -1.93 15.89
C GLU A 127 -23.37 -0.78 15.89
N ILE A 128 -23.23 0.19 15.00
CA ILE A 128 -24.05 1.39 14.91
C ILE A 128 -24.55 1.53 13.48
N ASP A 129 -25.86 1.79 13.31
CA ASP A 129 -26.47 2.06 12.00
C ASP A 129 -26.02 3.43 11.45
N LEU A 130 -24.79 3.47 10.94
CA LEU A 130 -24.15 4.62 10.33
C LEU A 130 -24.08 4.43 8.81
N GLY A 131 -24.49 5.48 8.09
CA GLY A 131 -24.23 5.57 6.66
C GLY A 131 -22.73 5.54 6.37
N ALA A 132 -22.34 4.94 5.24
CA ALA A 132 -20.96 4.79 4.80
C ALA A 132 -20.13 6.08 4.91
N ILE A 133 -20.63 7.16 4.30
CA ILE A 133 -19.97 8.48 4.31
C ILE A 133 -19.84 9.03 5.73
N ALA A 134 -20.90 8.93 6.54
CA ALA A 134 -20.87 9.43 7.92
C ALA A 134 -19.83 8.70 8.78
N ALA A 135 -19.67 7.39 8.62
CA ALA A 135 -18.64 6.63 9.31
C ALA A 135 -17.22 7.03 8.86
N MET A 136 -17.01 7.19 7.54
CA MET A 136 -15.74 7.66 7.01
C MET A 136 -15.37 9.07 7.51
N ASP A 137 -16.33 10.00 7.56
CA ASP A 137 -16.12 11.35 8.12
C ASP A 137 -15.71 11.30 9.60
N ILE A 138 -16.41 10.51 10.42
CA ILE A 138 -16.08 10.38 11.85
C ILE A 138 -14.67 9.81 12.05
N CYS A 139 -14.31 8.78 11.28
CA CYS A 139 -13.03 8.10 11.43
C CYS A 139 -11.84 8.94 10.93
N ILE A 140 -12.00 9.68 9.83
CA ILE A 140 -10.90 10.51 9.31
C ILE A 140 -10.63 11.71 10.24
N ASP A 141 -11.67 12.31 10.82
CA ASP A 141 -11.54 13.39 11.79
C ASP A 141 -10.82 12.93 13.08
N ALA A 142 -10.99 11.66 13.46
CA ALA A 142 -10.31 11.07 14.61
C ALA A 142 -8.81 10.84 14.34
N ASP A 143 -8.44 10.37 13.13
CA ASP A 143 -7.05 10.18 12.69
C ASP A 143 -6.29 11.52 12.77
N ASP A 144 -6.88 12.59 12.23
CA ASP A 144 -6.30 13.94 12.25
C ASP A 144 -6.05 14.46 13.67
N ARG A 145 -6.97 14.18 14.62
CA ARG A 145 -6.82 14.59 16.02
C ARG A 145 -5.75 13.79 16.75
N ALA A 146 -5.62 12.49 16.48
CA ALA A 146 -4.60 11.65 17.12
C ALA A 146 -3.18 12.19 16.87
N ILE A 147 -2.95 12.77 15.69
CA ILE A 147 -1.67 13.38 15.32
C ILE A 147 -1.43 14.71 16.04
N GLN A 148 -2.47 15.51 16.27
CA GLN A 148 -2.35 16.77 17.01
C GLN A 148 -1.95 16.55 18.48
N TYR A 149 -2.31 15.40 19.04
CA TYR A 149 -1.97 15.03 20.42
C TYR A 149 -0.77 14.08 20.52
N ALA A 150 -0.17 13.66 19.41
CA ALA A 150 1.08 12.91 19.44
C ALA A 150 2.13 13.81 20.12
N PRO A 151 2.62 13.44 21.32
CA PRO A 151 3.58 14.28 22.00
C PRO A 151 4.83 14.36 21.12
N SER A 152 5.35 15.57 20.94
CA SER A 152 6.57 15.86 20.18
C SER A 152 7.82 15.32 20.89
N VAL A 153 7.82 14.01 21.21
CA VAL A 153 8.93 13.30 21.85
C VAL A 153 9.91 12.81 20.79
N LEU A 154 10.35 13.71 19.90
CA LEU A 154 11.51 13.46 19.02
C LEU A 154 12.39 14.70 18.86
N LEU A 155 12.42 15.61 19.84
CA LEU A 155 13.37 16.73 19.80
C LEU A 155 13.91 17.20 21.14
N GLU A 156 14.18 16.32 22.11
CA GLU A 156 14.81 16.78 23.38
C GLU A 156 16.01 15.98 23.89
N THR A 157 16.57 15.01 23.16
CA THR A 157 17.75 14.28 23.66
C THR A 157 18.98 14.25 22.77
N ASN A 158 19.04 15.05 21.69
CA ASN A 158 20.30 15.26 20.98
C ASN A 158 20.84 16.69 21.17
N PRO A 159 21.77 16.93 22.12
CA PRO A 159 22.41 18.24 22.31
C PRO A 159 23.25 18.69 21.10
N SER A 160 23.40 17.86 20.07
CA SER A 160 24.20 18.15 18.88
C SER A 160 23.43 18.89 17.77
N LEU A 161 22.11 19.02 17.87
CA LEU A 161 21.29 19.77 16.90
C LEU A 161 20.90 21.14 17.46
N ARG A 162 21.90 21.96 17.81
CA ARG A 162 21.69 23.41 17.91
C ARG A 162 21.60 23.97 16.49
N LEU A 163 20.38 24.14 15.98
CA LEU A 163 20.15 25.00 14.82
C LEU A 163 20.53 26.42 15.23
N THR A 164 21.64 26.93 14.68
CA THR A 164 21.94 28.36 14.77
C THR A 164 20.91 29.13 13.93
N PRO A 165 20.43 30.30 14.39
CA PRO A 165 19.52 31.11 13.61
C PRO A 165 20.16 31.48 12.27
N PHE A 166 19.44 31.23 11.18
CA PHE A 166 19.80 31.73 9.86
C PHE A 166 19.54 33.24 9.83
N GLU A 167 20.59 34.02 10.01
CA GLU A 167 20.52 35.48 9.89
C GLU A 167 20.49 35.84 8.40
N ALA A 168 19.30 36.20 7.91
CA ALA A 168 19.10 36.69 6.56
C ALA A 168 19.74 38.09 6.44
N ARG A 169 20.62 38.24 5.45
CA ARG A 169 21.26 39.50 5.07
C ARG A 169 20.62 40.05 3.80
#